data_AF-A0AA86XCL3-F1
#
_entry.id   AF-A0AA86XCL3-F1
#
_cell.length_a   1.000
_cell.length_b   1.000
_cell.length_c   1.000
_cell.angle_alpha   90.00
_cell.angle_beta   90.00
_cell.angle_gamma   90.00
#
_symmetry.space_group_name_H-M   'P 1'
#
loop_
_entity.id
_entity.type
_entity.pdbx_description
1 polymer ?
#
loop_
_entity_poly.entity_id
_entity_poly.type
_entity_poly.pdbx_seq_one_letter_code
_entity_poly.pdbx_strand_id
1 'polypeptide(L)'
;MGLEMITKTKEANYKRGLRQRIAIFAHYLGMKQIALESHSIVPQFSRGLPKNLLEISQIVNNLEGKVTNRQLISLLPFVEDPDAELEALEEEKKKNMEDMPMFNKDNTKPEDEVEDEESGVLGEEESQSDLPADGQGRKAGRPVR
;
A
#
# COMPACT_ATOMS: atom_id res chain seq x y z
N MET A 1 -11.26 -11.89 28.94
CA MET A 1 -12.06 -12.96 29.59
C MET A 1 -13.54 -12.62 29.77
N GLY A 2 -13.96 -11.82 30.77
CA GLY A 2 -15.40 -11.65 31.09
C GLY A 2 -16.29 -11.12 29.95
N LEU A 3 -15.95 -9.95 29.39
CA LEU A 3 -16.72 -9.33 28.30
C LEU A 3 -16.78 -10.19 27.03
N GLU A 4 -15.69 -10.90 26.71
CA GLU A 4 -15.61 -11.80 25.55
C GLU A 4 -16.50 -13.03 25.69
N MET A 5 -16.62 -13.59 26.90
CA MET A 5 -17.50 -14.71 27.16
C MET A 5 -18.99 -14.29 27.08
N ILE A 6 -19.32 -13.10 27.60
CA ILE A 6 -20.68 -12.54 27.54
C ILE A 6 -21.07 -12.24 26.10
N THR A 7 -20.18 -11.59 25.33
CA THR A 7 -20.42 -11.28 23.91
C THR A 7 -20.59 -12.54 23.07
N LYS A 8 -19.70 -13.54 23.19
CA LYS A 8 -19.87 -14.85 22.52
C LYS A 8 -21.23 -15.50 22.84
N THR A 9 -21.64 -15.45 24.09
CA THR A 9 -22.94 -16.01 24.54
C THR A 9 -24.12 -15.24 23.94
N LYS A 10 -24.04 -13.91 23.85
CA LYS A 10 -25.08 -13.09 23.21
C LYS A 10 -25.12 -13.31 21.70
N GLU A 11 -23.98 -13.34 21.01
CA GLU A 11 -23.87 -13.63 19.58
C GLU A 11 -24.47 -14.98 19.21
N ALA A 12 -24.21 -16.04 19.99
CA ALA A 12 -24.81 -17.36 19.78
C ALA A 12 -26.34 -17.32 19.89
N ASN A 13 -26.89 -16.60 20.86
CA ASN A 13 -28.33 -16.43 21.03
C ASN A 13 -28.94 -15.59 19.89
N TYR A 14 -28.29 -14.50 19.47
CA TYR A 14 -28.72 -13.74 18.30
C TYR A 14 -28.69 -14.57 17.01
N LYS A 15 -27.65 -15.37 16.79
CA LYS A 15 -27.54 -16.27 15.63
C LYS A 15 -28.68 -17.31 15.60
N ARG A 16 -29.09 -17.85 16.75
CA ARG A 16 -30.27 -18.73 16.87
C ARG A 16 -31.56 -17.99 16.54
N GLY A 17 -31.79 -16.82 17.15
CA GLY A 17 -33.01 -16.03 16.96
C GLY A 17 -33.16 -15.50 15.52
N LEU A 18 -32.07 -15.04 14.91
CA LEU A 18 -32.06 -14.55 13.52
C LEU A 18 -32.45 -15.65 12.52
N ARG A 19 -31.85 -16.85 12.62
CA ARG A 19 -32.24 -17.99 11.76
C ARG A 19 -33.73 -18.32 11.86
N GLN A 20 -34.25 -18.37 13.10
CA GLN A 20 -35.67 -18.66 13.32
C GLN A 20 -36.58 -17.57 12.72
N ARG A 21 -36.22 -16.28 12.84
CA ARG A 21 -36.94 -15.17 12.21
C ARG A 21 -36.87 -15.22 10.68
N ILE A 22 -35.70 -15.51 10.11
CA ILE A 22 -35.50 -15.66 8.66
C ILE A 22 -36.37 -16.80 8.13
N ALA A 23 -36.42 -17.96 8.80
CA ALA A 23 -37.28 -19.06 8.42
C ALA A 23 -38.77 -18.66 8.44
N ILE A 24 -39.24 -17.99 9.50
CA ILE A 24 -40.63 -17.50 9.61
C ILE A 24 -40.96 -16.51 8.47
N PHE A 25 -40.06 -15.55 8.19
CA PHE A 25 -40.26 -14.60 7.09
C PHE A 25 -40.25 -15.27 5.71
N ALA A 26 -39.35 -16.22 5.47
CA ALA A 26 -39.30 -16.96 4.21
C ALA A 26 -40.57 -17.83 4.01
N HIS A 27 -41.10 -18.44 5.07
CA HIS A 27 -42.40 -19.13 5.03
C HIS A 27 -43.55 -18.15 4.71
N TYR A 28 -43.61 -16.99 5.39
CA TYR A 28 -44.65 -15.98 5.16
C TYR A 28 -44.62 -15.40 3.74
N LEU A 29 -43.43 -15.13 3.21
CA LEU A 29 -43.22 -14.58 1.87
C LEU A 29 -43.26 -15.65 0.75
N GLY A 30 -43.55 -16.91 1.07
CA GLY A 30 -43.63 -18.01 0.09
C GLY A 30 -42.27 -18.44 -0.50
N MET A 31 -41.15 -17.96 0.05
CA MET A 31 -39.78 -18.24 -0.41
C MET A 31 -39.32 -19.64 0.05
N LYS A 32 -39.93 -20.69 -0.52
CA LYS A 32 -39.73 -22.10 -0.09
C LYS A 32 -38.25 -22.54 -0.06
N GLN A 33 -37.42 -22.06 -0.98
CA GLN A 33 -35.99 -22.36 -1.02
C GLN A 33 -35.26 -21.81 0.23
N ILE A 34 -35.43 -20.52 0.52
CA ILE A 34 -34.80 -19.86 1.68
C ILE A 34 -35.38 -20.36 3.01
N ALA A 35 -36.66 -20.76 3.04
CA ALA A 35 -37.27 -21.37 4.22
C ALA A 35 -36.61 -22.71 4.58
N LEU A 36 -36.38 -23.57 3.57
CA LEU A 36 -35.71 -24.86 3.74
C LEU A 36 -34.24 -24.68 4.12
N GLU A 37 -33.55 -23.73 3.50
CA GLU A 37 -32.11 -23.51 3.65
C GLU A 37 -31.75 -22.33 4.58
N SER A 38 -32.61 -21.98 5.54
CA SER A 38 -32.39 -20.88 6.51
C SER A 38 -31.09 -20.98 7.33
N HIS A 39 -30.35 -22.08 7.22
CA HIS A 39 -29.06 -22.33 7.85
C HIS A 39 -27.86 -21.86 7.01
N SER A 40 -28.00 -21.66 5.69
CA SER A 40 -26.94 -21.14 4.82
C SER A 40 -26.65 -19.65 5.06
N ILE A 41 -27.66 -18.90 5.51
CA ILE A 41 -27.52 -17.49 5.87
C ILE A 41 -26.80 -17.37 7.22
N VAL A 42 -25.52 -16.97 7.17
CA VAL A 42 -24.68 -16.74 8.35
C VAL A 42 -24.62 -15.23 8.64
N PRO A 43 -25.27 -14.73 9.71
CA PRO A 43 -25.13 -13.33 10.10
C PRO A 43 -23.71 -13.06 10.59
N GLN A 44 -23.12 -11.96 10.09
CA GLN A 44 -21.84 -11.42 10.54
C GLN A 44 -22.09 -10.43 11.69
N PHE A 45 -21.23 -10.45 12.70
CA PHE A 45 -21.30 -9.54 13.84
C PHE A 45 -19.98 -8.78 13.97
N SER A 46 -20.04 -7.45 13.93
CA SER A 46 -18.89 -6.58 14.16
C SER A 46 -18.81 -6.16 15.64
N ARG A 47 -17.59 -5.92 16.13
CA ARG A 47 -17.34 -5.43 17.50
C ARG A 47 -17.16 -3.92 17.50
N GLY A 48 -18.07 -3.21 18.16
CA GLY A 48 -17.96 -1.76 18.42
C GLY A 48 -16.94 -1.39 19.50
N LEU A 49 -15.75 -1.99 19.46
CA LEU A 49 -14.63 -1.58 20.30
C LEU A 49 -13.97 -0.32 19.69
N PRO A 50 -13.43 0.61 20.51
CA PRO A 50 -12.64 1.72 19.99
C PRO A 50 -11.45 1.20 19.17
N LYS A 51 -11.28 1.70 17.95
CA LYS A 51 -10.20 1.31 17.03
C LYS A 51 -9.25 2.48 16.85
N ASN A 52 -7.95 2.23 16.90
CA ASN A 52 -6.91 3.25 16.71
C ASN A 52 -6.55 3.38 15.23
N LEU A 53 -7.12 4.36 14.53
CA LEU A 53 -6.89 4.55 13.09
C LEU A 53 -5.45 4.95 12.74
N LEU A 54 -4.73 5.62 13.66
CA LEU A 54 -3.33 6.02 13.45
C LEU A 54 -2.39 4.81 13.45
N GLU A 55 -2.64 3.85 14.33
CA GLU A 55 -1.89 2.59 14.38
C GLU A 55 -2.18 1.71 13.16
N ILE A 56 -3.45 1.67 12.72
CA ILE A 56 -3.84 0.92 11.52
C ILE A 56 -3.19 1.52 10.26
N SER A 57 -3.15 2.85 10.10
CA SER A 57 -2.49 3.47 8.93
C SER A 57 -0.97 3.24 8.93
N GLN A 58 -0.32 3.28 10.11
CA GLN A 58 1.08 2.90 10.24
C GLN A 58 1.32 1.42 9.88
N ILE A 59 0.44 0.51 10.28
CA ILE A 59 0.52 -0.91 9.91
C ILE A 59 0.36 -1.08 8.39
N VAL A 60 -0.61 -0.41 7.77
CA VAL A 60 -0.85 -0.48 6.31
C VAL A 60 0.39 -0.02 5.54
N ASN A 61 0.96 1.15 5.88
CA ASN A 61 2.19 1.67 5.25
C ASN A 61 3.39 0.72 5.43
N ASN A 62 3.51 0.05 6.58
CA ASN A 62 4.58 -0.90 6.85
C ASN A 62 4.43 -2.25 6.12
N LEU A 63 3.22 -2.58 5.68
CA LEU A 63 2.87 -3.82 4.96
C LEU A 63 2.70 -3.61 3.45
N GLU A 64 2.67 -2.36 2.98
CA GLU A 64 2.70 -2.00 1.56
C GLU A 64 3.88 -2.68 0.84
N GLY A 65 3.62 -3.25 -0.34
CA GLY A 65 4.59 -4.04 -1.11
C GLY A 65 4.95 -5.43 -0.55
N LYS A 66 4.52 -5.79 0.67
CA LYS A 66 4.73 -7.13 1.27
C LYS A 66 3.48 -8.01 1.24
N VAL A 67 2.31 -7.39 1.13
CA VAL A 67 0.99 -8.00 1.27
C VAL A 67 0.10 -7.53 0.11
N THR A 68 -0.90 -8.34 -0.28
CA THR A 68 -1.78 -7.96 -1.41
C THR A 68 -2.65 -6.74 -1.08
N ASN A 69 -2.96 -5.90 -2.08
CA ASN A 69 -3.79 -4.71 -1.90
C ASN A 69 -5.14 -5.03 -1.24
N ARG A 70 -5.79 -6.13 -1.65
CA ARG A 70 -7.04 -6.63 -1.03
C ARG A 70 -6.90 -6.83 0.48
N GLN A 71 -5.79 -7.43 0.92
CA GLN A 71 -5.53 -7.67 2.33
C GLN A 71 -5.23 -6.37 3.09
N LEU A 72 -4.50 -5.42 2.49
CA LEU A 72 -4.28 -4.09 3.08
C LEU A 72 -5.60 -3.32 3.27
N ILE A 73 -6.46 -3.32 2.26
CA ILE A 73 -7.81 -2.72 2.30
C ILE A 73 -8.66 -3.42 3.39
N SER A 74 -8.58 -4.74 3.53
CA SER A 74 -9.33 -5.48 4.57
C SER A 74 -8.96 -5.16 6.02
N LEU A 75 -7.82 -4.51 6.26
CA LEU A 75 -7.45 -4.00 7.60
C LEU A 75 -8.18 -2.69 7.96
N LEU A 76 -8.71 -1.97 6.96
CA LEU A 76 -9.37 -0.70 7.16
C LEU A 76 -10.79 -0.92 7.73
N PRO A 77 -11.07 -0.43 8.94
CA PRO A 77 -12.24 -0.87 9.71
C PRO A 77 -13.58 -0.28 9.26
N PHE A 78 -13.56 0.56 8.23
CA PHE A 78 -14.71 1.22 7.61
C PHE A 78 -15.04 0.63 6.22
N VAL A 79 -14.19 -0.23 5.67
CA VAL A 79 -14.46 -0.95 4.42
C VAL A 79 -15.28 -2.19 4.74
N GLU A 80 -16.46 -2.30 4.13
CA GLU A 80 -17.32 -3.49 4.28
C GLU A 80 -16.98 -4.58 3.26
N ASP A 81 -16.65 -4.20 2.03
CA ASP A 81 -16.27 -5.12 0.95
C ASP A 81 -14.92 -4.69 0.31
N PRO A 82 -13.82 -5.43 0.54
CA PRO A 82 -12.52 -5.08 0.01
C PRO A 82 -12.37 -5.37 -1.49
N ASP A 83 -13.29 -6.09 -2.13
CA ASP A 83 -13.25 -6.33 -3.58
C ASP A 83 -13.86 -5.16 -4.35
N ALA A 84 -15.00 -4.63 -3.88
CA ALA A 84 -15.62 -3.44 -4.46
C ALA A 84 -14.70 -2.21 -4.38
N GLU A 85 -14.02 -2.00 -3.24
CA GLU A 85 -13.02 -0.93 -3.08
C GLU A 85 -11.80 -1.11 -4.00
N LEU A 86 -11.40 -2.36 -4.29
CA LEU A 86 -10.28 -2.64 -5.18
C LEU A 86 -10.66 -2.33 -6.64
N GLU A 87 -11.87 -2.71 -7.06
CA GLU A 87 -12.42 -2.38 -8.39
C GLU A 87 -12.56 -0.85 -8.57
N ALA A 88 -13.11 -0.15 -7.57
CA ALA A 88 -13.21 1.31 -7.57
C ALA A 88 -11.82 1.99 -7.68
N LEU A 89 -10.84 1.52 -6.91
CA LEU A 89 -9.47 2.03 -6.95
C LEU A 89 -8.79 1.78 -8.31
N GLU A 90 -9.12 0.69 -8.99
CA GLU A 90 -8.65 0.44 -10.36
C GLU A 90 -9.33 1.35 -11.39
N GLU A 91 -10.63 1.62 -11.26
CA GLU A 91 -11.32 2.59 -12.11
C GLU A 91 -10.76 4.00 -11.95
N GLU A 92 -10.51 4.45 -10.71
CA GLU A 92 -9.88 5.75 -10.46
C GLU A 92 -8.47 5.84 -11.07
N LYS A 93 -7.68 4.76 -10.98
CA LYS A 93 -6.36 4.71 -11.61
C LYS A 93 -6.44 4.73 -13.13
N LYS A 94 -7.41 4.06 -13.75
CA LYS A 94 -7.64 4.08 -15.21
C LYS A 94 -8.04 5.48 -15.66
N LYS A 95 -9.02 6.11 -15.00
CA LYS A 95 -9.45 7.50 -15.27
C LYS A 95 -8.28 8.48 -15.13
N ASN A 96 -7.52 8.41 -14.03
CA ASN A 96 -6.34 9.24 -13.82
C ASN A 96 -5.19 8.99 -14.82
N MET A 97 -5.11 7.80 -15.44
CA MET A 97 -4.17 7.49 -16.52
C MET A 97 -4.66 8.00 -17.88
N GLU A 98 -5.97 7.98 -18.14
CA GLU A 98 -6.59 8.54 -19.35
C GLU A 98 -6.57 10.08 -19.35
N ASP A 99 -6.79 10.70 -18.18
CA ASP A 99 -6.70 12.15 -17.95
C ASP A 99 -5.24 12.66 -17.86
N MET A 100 -4.26 11.75 -17.74
CA MET A 100 -2.84 12.07 -17.84
C MET A 100 -2.47 12.28 -19.31
N PRO A 101 -2.18 13.52 -19.78
CA PRO A 101 -1.82 13.73 -21.17
C PRO A 101 -0.55 12.95 -21.48
N MET A 102 -0.63 12.04 -22.45
CA MET A 102 0.49 11.25 -22.96
C MET A 102 1.63 12.19 -23.36
N PHE A 103 2.60 12.37 -22.45
CA PHE A 103 3.62 13.40 -22.59
C PHE A 103 4.54 12.99 -23.73
N ASN A 104 4.47 13.76 -24.82
CA ASN A 104 4.85 13.26 -26.13
C ASN A 104 6.33 12.83 -26.17
N LYS A 105 6.58 11.55 -26.46
CA LYS A 105 7.95 10.99 -26.55
C LYS A 105 8.61 11.20 -27.91
N ASP A 106 8.03 12.08 -28.74
CA ASP A 106 8.61 12.53 -30.00
C ASP A 106 9.75 13.52 -29.75
N ASN A 107 10.87 13.00 -29.25
CA ASN A 107 12.17 13.61 -29.47
C ASN A 107 13.16 12.50 -29.84
N THR A 108 12.91 11.91 -31.01
CA THR A 108 13.84 11.04 -31.72
C THR A 108 15.18 11.73 -31.86
N LYS A 109 16.25 11.13 -31.34
CA LYS A 109 17.60 11.55 -31.69
C LYS A 109 17.78 11.40 -33.21
N PRO A 110 18.26 12.41 -33.93
CA PRO A 110 18.90 12.18 -35.21
C PRO A 110 20.27 11.56 -34.92
N GLU A 111 20.42 10.31 -35.32
CA GLU A 111 21.71 9.68 -35.54
C GLU A 111 22.13 10.09 -36.96
N ASP A 112 22.99 11.10 -37.07
CA ASP A 112 23.69 11.42 -38.32
C ASP A 112 25.18 11.20 -38.08
N GLU A 113 25.70 10.12 -38.66
CA GLU A 113 27.13 9.85 -38.78
C GLU A 113 27.76 10.89 -39.72
N VAL A 114 28.82 11.56 -39.27
CA VAL A 114 29.71 12.32 -40.15
C VAL A 114 31.14 11.84 -39.92
N GLU A 115 31.62 11.00 -40.83
CA GLU A 115 33.04 10.63 -40.90
C GLU A 115 33.87 11.82 -41.42
N ASP A 116 34.98 12.05 -40.72
CA ASP A 116 36.27 12.58 -41.20
C ASP A 116 36.32 13.81 -42.14
N GLU A 117 36.71 14.96 -41.57
CA GLU A 117 37.78 15.78 -42.18
C GLU A 117 38.84 16.17 -41.13
N GLU A 118 40.10 16.16 -41.57
CA GLU A 118 41.32 16.23 -40.77
C GLU A 118 41.78 17.68 -40.52
N SER A 119 42.28 17.99 -39.31
CA SER A 119 43.54 18.76 -39.03
C SER A 119 43.52 19.47 -37.67
N GLY A 120 44.65 19.42 -36.93
CA GLY A 120 44.78 20.16 -35.65
C GLY A 120 45.84 19.67 -34.67
N VAL A 121 47.06 19.39 -35.13
CA VAL A 121 48.18 18.92 -34.27
C VAL A 121 48.55 19.94 -33.19
N LEU A 122 48.41 19.55 -31.91
CA LEU A 122 49.20 19.98 -30.74
C LEU A 122 49.16 18.80 -29.74
N GLY A 123 50.23 18.15 -29.29
CA GLY A 123 51.61 18.62 -29.14
C GLY A 123 51.98 18.52 -27.66
N GLU A 124 52.47 17.37 -27.22
CA GLU A 124 52.92 17.15 -25.84
C GLU A 124 54.23 17.93 -25.57
N GLU A 125 54.29 18.71 -24.49
CA GLU A 125 55.56 18.99 -23.80
C GLU A 125 55.35 19.03 -22.28
N GLU A 126 55.99 18.10 -21.57
CA GLU A 126 56.22 18.19 -20.12
C GLU A 126 57.47 19.04 -19.85
N SER A 127 57.51 19.81 -18.75
CA SER A 127 58.75 20.01 -17.99
C SER A 127 58.54 20.73 -16.64
N GLN A 128 59.02 20.11 -15.54
CA GLN A 128 59.72 20.65 -14.34
C GLN A 128 59.20 21.93 -13.60
N SER A 129 59.43 22.19 -12.31
CA SER A 129 59.71 21.43 -11.05
C SER A 129 59.42 22.42 -9.87
N ASP A 130 59.66 22.22 -8.56
CA ASP A 130 60.39 21.23 -7.75
C ASP A 130 59.86 21.21 -6.28
N LEU A 131 60.46 20.42 -5.38
CA LEU A 131 60.27 20.51 -3.90
C LEU A 131 61.62 20.81 -3.19
N PRO A 132 61.64 21.47 -2.01
CA PRO A 132 61.65 20.76 -0.69
C PRO A 132 60.82 21.48 0.40
N ALA A 133 60.19 20.84 1.40
CA ALA A 133 60.62 19.88 2.42
C ALA A 133 61.35 20.49 3.65
N ASP A 134 60.60 20.80 4.72
CA ASP A 134 60.96 20.75 6.15
C ASP A 134 59.72 21.12 7.01
N GLY A 135 59.50 20.66 8.25
CA GLY A 135 60.34 19.80 9.07
C GLY A 135 60.29 20.13 10.56
N GLN A 136 59.12 20.12 11.23
CA GLN A 136 59.04 20.10 12.70
C GLN A 136 57.64 19.83 13.27
N GLY A 137 57.52 18.82 14.13
CA GLY A 137 56.30 18.56 14.92
C GLY A 137 56.41 19.06 16.36
N ARG A 138 55.27 19.12 17.06
CA ARG A 138 55.17 19.10 18.54
C ARG A 138 53.78 18.60 18.97
N LYS A 139 53.70 18.05 20.19
CA LYS A 139 52.59 17.19 20.66
C LYS A 139 51.49 17.95 21.44
N ALA A 140 50.35 17.27 21.53
CA ALA A 140 49.45 17.16 22.70
C ALA A 140 48.49 18.32 23.06
N GLY A 141 47.28 17.94 23.55
CA GLY A 141 46.74 18.61 24.74
C GLY A 141 45.26 19.01 24.86
N ARG A 142 44.29 18.08 24.70
CA ARG A 142 42.92 18.09 25.29
C ARG A 142 41.95 19.30 25.01
N PRO A 143 40.63 19.15 25.29
CA PRO A 143 39.60 20.12 24.90
C PRO A 143 39.16 21.07 26.02
N VAL A 144 38.53 22.19 25.62
CA VAL A 144 37.79 23.17 26.43
C VAL A 144 36.75 23.80 25.46
N ARG A 145 35.45 24.00 25.77
CA ARG A 145 34.65 23.79 26.99
C ARG A 145 33.26 23.28 26.62
#